data_AF-A0A2E2HKA9-F1
#
_entry.id   AF-A0A2E2HKA9-F1
#
_cell.length_a   1.000
_cell.length_b   1.000
_cell.length_c   1.000
_cell.angle_alpha   90.00
_cell.angle_beta   90.00
_cell.angle_gamma   90.00
#
_symmetry.space_group_name_H-M   'P 1'
#
loop_
_entity.id
_entity.type
_entity.pdbx_description
1 polymer ?
#
loop_
_entity_poly.entity_id
_entity_poly.type
_entity_poly.pdbx_seq_one_letter_code
_entity_poly.pdbx_strand_id
1 'polypeptide(L)'
;MGANVSKAKRPKRRWIGITMPSHIQTKQDLMDAISSSRLSAYVIKPYDTYFSKTKEATHACSFLQIHDDVGVAILCVLLKDYSNVRSFLESENELQFISISSSGKLRLVRERMGLSKPPRR
;
A
#
# COMPACT_ATOMS: atom_id res chain seq x y z
N MET A 1 3.28 24.32 14.70
CA MET A 1 2.03 23.54 14.88
C MET A 1 1.11 23.82 13.69
N GLY A 2 0.96 22.90 12.76
CA GLY A 2 0.06 23.10 11.61
C GLY A 2 -1.39 23.08 12.08
N ALA A 3 -2.15 24.11 11.71
CA ALA A 3 -3.56 24.22 12.07
C ALA A 3 -4.31 22.93 11.69
N ASN A 4 -5.01 22.34 12.67
CA ASN A 4 -5.84 21.16 12.44
C ASN A 4 -6.98 21.53 11.50
N VAL A 5 -6.76 21.30 10.20
CA VAL A 5 -7.78 21.47 9.16
C VAL A 5 -9.04 20.69 9.57
N SER A 6 -10.21 21.32 9.50
CA SER A 6 -11.48 20.70 9.87
C SER A 6 -11.71 19.42 9.04
N LYS A 7 -12.45 18.45 9.58
CA LYS A 7 -12.69 17.16 8.89
C LYS A 7 -13.23 17.36 7.47
N ALA A 8 -14.09 18.36 7.26
CA ALA A 8 -14.67 18.70 5.95
C ALA A 8 -13.64 19.24 4.94
N LYS A 9 -12.62 19.95 5.40
CA LYS A 9 -11.59 20.58 4.55
C LYS A 9 -10.41 19.64 4.24
N ARG A 10 -10.31 18.48 4.91
CA ARG A 10 -9.22 17.51 4.65
C ARG A 10 -9.45 16.80 3.32
N PRO A 11 -8.39 16.59 2.52
CA PRO A 11 -8.51 15.83 1.27
C PRO A 11 -8.97 14.40 1.56
N LYS A 12 -9.98 13.94 0.82
CA LYS A 12 -10.47 12.56 0.90
C LYS A 12 -9.43 11.61 0.31
N ARG A 13 -9.25 10.45 0.95
CA ARG A 13 -8.21 9.47 0.64
C ARG A 13 -8.77 8.07 0.51
N ARG A 14 -8.02 7.20 -0.17
CA ARG A 14 -8.24 5.76 -0.22
C ARG A 14 -6.98 5.03 0.23
N TRP A 15 -7.16 3.92 0.92
CA TRP A 15 -6.10 3.01 1.33
C TRP A 15 -6.15 1.78 0.44
N ILE A 16 -5.01 1.38 -0.11
CA ILE A 16 -4.87 0.24 -1.02
C ILE A 16 -3.79 -0.67 -0.45
N GLY A 17 -4.14 -1.91 -0.14
CA GLY A 17 -3.19 -2.95 0.21
C GLY A 17 -2.60 -3.57 -1.05
N ILE A 18 -1.28 -3.68 -1.11
CA ILE A 18 -0.55 -4.23 -2.25
C ILE A 18 0.42 -5.32 -1.79
N THR A 19 0.74 -6.24 -2.70
CA THR A 19 1.99 -7.00 -2.63
C THR A 19 3.08 -6.29 -3.42
N MET A 20 4.34 -6.57 -3.08
CA MET A 20 5.51 -6.10 -3.81
C MET A 20 6.57 -7.21 -3.93
N PRO A 21 7.35 -7.23 -5.01
CA PRO A 21 8.40 -8.22 -5.25
C PRO A 21 9.43 -8.30 -4.12
N SER A 22 10.05 -9.46 -3.97
CA SER A 22 11.11 -9.71 -2.97
C SER A 22 12.40 -8.91 -3.17
N HIS A 23 12.60 -8.30 -4.34
CA HIS A 23 13.76 -7.41 -4.57
C HIS A 23 13.61 -6.04 -3.88
N ILE A 24 12.40 -5.65 -3.50
CA ILE A 24 12.15 -4.43 -2.71
C ILE A 24 12.37 -4.79 -1.25
N GLN A 25 13.48 -4.33 -0.69
CA GLN A 25 13.91 -4.65 0.69
C GLN A 25 13.92 -3.44 1.61
N THR A 26 13.86 -2.24 1.05
CA THR A 26 13.80 -1.00 1.82
C THR A 26 12.62 -0.12 1.40
N LYS A 27 12.28 0.82 2.28
CA LYS A 27 11.25 1.82 1.98
C LYS A 27 11.71 2.72 0.83
N GLN A 28 13.01 2.93 0.67
CA GLN A 28 13.55 3.72 -0.42
C GLN A 28 13.34 2.99 -1.76
N ASP A 29 13.64 1.68 -1.82
CA ASP A 29 13.41 0.88 -3.03
C ASP A 29 11.93 0.92 -3.46
N LEU A 30 11.01 0.86 -2.49
CA LEU A 30 9.57 0.99 -2.77
C LEU A 30 9.23 2.37 -3.35
N MET A 31 9.80 3.43 -2.79
CA MET A 31 9.59 4.79 -3.30
C MET A 31 10.20 4.98 -4.69
N ASP A 32 11.36 4.39 -4.95
CA ASP A 32 12.04 4.44 -6.24
C ASP A 32 11.24 3.69 -7.30
N ALA A 33 10.72 2.51 -6.98
CA ALA A 33 9.83 1.74 -7.85
C ALA A 33 8.51 2.46 -8.15
N ILE A 34 7.91 3.14 -7.16
CA ILE A 34 6.74 4.00 -7.41
C ILE A 34 7.12 5.16 -8.34
N SER A 35 8.30 5.76 -8.13
CA SER A 35 8.77 6.94 -8.88
C SER A 35 9.19 6.62 -10.32
N SER A 36 9.67 5.41 -10.58
CA SER A 36 10.03 4.94 -11.92
C SER A 36 8.84 4.47 -12.74
N SER A 37 7.70 4.20 -12.09
CA SER A 37 6.45 3.79 -12.74
C SER A 37 5.52 4.98 -13.08
N ARG A 38 4.41 4.72 -13.76
CA ARG A 38 3.36 5.74 -14.03
C ARG A 38 2.67 6.22 -12.75
N LEU A 39 2.88 5.55 -11.62
CA LEU A 39 2.36 5.98 -10.32
C LEU A 39 3.01 7.29 -9.82
N SER A 40 4.16 7.66 -10.37
CA SER A 40 4.83 8.95 -10.12
C SER A 40 3.94 10.17 -10.40
N ALA A 41 2.92 10.03 -11.26
CA ALA A 41 1.93 11.07 -11.54
C ALA A 41 0.99 11.37 -10.35
N TYR A 42 0.98 10.54 -9.30
CA TYR A 42 0.05 10.63 -8.17
C TYR A 42 0.76 10.85 -6.84
N VAL A 43 0.06 11.50 -5.91
CA VAL A 43 0.55 11.65 -4.52
C VAL A 43 0.28 10.36 -3.75
N ILE A 44 1.26 9.48 -3.74
CA ILE A 44 1.22 8.18 -3.04
C ILE A 44 2.10 8.23 -1.80
N LYS A 45 1.58 7.71 -0.68
CA LYS A 45 2.35 7.56 0.56
C LYS A 45 2.31 6.10 1.02
N PRO A 46 3.46 5.42 1.15
CA PRO A 46 3.50 4.08 1.71
C PRO A 46 3.34 4.10 3.23
N TYR A 47 2.57 3.14 3.72
CA TYR A 47 2.31 2.82 5.12
C TYR A 47 2.44 1.31 5.30
N ASP A 48 2.68 0.89 6.54
CA ASP A 48 2.69 -0.53 6.94
C ASP A 48 3.46 -1.40 5.95
N THR A 49 4.69 -0.97 5.65
CA THR A 49 5.57 -1.61 4.68
C THR A 49 6.33 -2.72 5.36
N TYR A 50 6.09 -3.95 4.91
CA TYR A 50 6.73 -5.17 5.40
C TYR A 50 7.37 -5.89 4.23
N PHE A 51 8.68 -5.99 4.22
CA PHE A 51 9.44 -6.61 3.12
C PHE A 51 9.32 -8.13 3.17
N SER A 52 9.70 -8.78 2.07
CA SER A 52 9.75 -10.24 1.98
C SER A 52 10.47 -10.85 3.19
N LYS A 53 10.03 -12.05 3.61
CA LYS A 53 10.57 -12.80 4.75
C LYS A 53 10.48 -12.14 6.13
N THR A 54 9.94 -10.92 6.26
CA THR A 54 9.60 -10.36 7.58
C THR A 54 8.46 -11.13 8.22
N LYS A 55 8.40 -11.15 9.56
CA LYS A 55 7.35 -11.90 10.29
C LYS A 55 5.95 -11.46 9.86
N GLU A 56 5.77 -10.17 9.66
CA GLU A 56 4.49 -9.57 9.26
C GLU A 56 4.13 -9.90 7.81
N ALA A 57 5.10 -9.86 6.88
CA ALA A 57 4.85 -10.25 5.49
C ALA A 57 4.52 -11.74 5.37
N THR A 58 5.25 -12.62 6.05
CA THR A 58 4.97 -14.06 6.07
C THR A 58 3.59 -14.37 6.64
N HIS A 59 3.22 -13.69 7.75
CA HIS A 59 1.89 -13.83 8.33
C HIS A 59 0.79 -13.36 7.36
N ALA A 60 0.97 -12.20 6.73
CA ALA A 60 0.02 -11.67 5.76
C ALA A 60 -0.13 -12.58 4.53
N CYS A 61 0.98 -13.09 3.98
CA CYS A 61 0.94 -14.02 2.85
C CYS A 61 0.23 -15.32 3.21
N SER A 62 0.49 -15.89 4.39
CA SER A 62 -0.23 -17.07 4.90
C SER A 62 -1.73 -16.79 5.06
N PHE A 63 -2.10 -15.64 5.65
CA PHE A 63 -3.49 -15.21 5.81
C PHE A 63 -4.22 -15.04 4.46
N LEU A 64 -3.52 -14.51 3.45
CA LEU A 64 -4.03 -14.26 2.10
C LEU A 64 -3.90 -15.45 1.15
N GLN A 65 -3.34 -16.58 1.61
CA GLN A 65 -3.02 -17.76 0.79
C GLN A 65 -2.11 -17.44 -0.41
N ILE A 66 -1.17 -16.52 -0.22
CA ILE A 66 -0.13 -16.17 -1.20
C ILE A 66 1.08 -17.06 -0.94
N HIS A 67 1.48 -17.83 -1.94
CA HIS A 67 2.59 -18.79 -1.86
C HIS A 67 3.94 -18.22 -2.28
N ASP A 68 3.94 -17.03 -2.90
CA ASP A 68 5.16 -16.35 -3.33
C ASP A 68 5.85 -15.62 -2.18
N ASP A 69 7.18 -15.52 -2.25
CA ASP A 69 7.95 -14.69 -1.33
C ASP A 69 7.84 -13.22 -1.74
N VAL A 70 6.80 -12.54 -1.23
CA VAL A 70 6.49 -11.14 -1.53
C VAL A 70 6.45 -10.31 -0.25
N GLY A 71 6.77 -9.02 -0.40
CA GLY A 71 6.46 -8.03 0.62
C GLY A 71 5.01 -7.57 0.52
N VAL A 72 4.52 -6.90 1.56
CA VAL A 72 3.21 -6.26 1.60
C VAL A 72 3.31 -4.81 2.06
N ALA A 73 2.48 -3.94 1.50
CA ALA A 73 2.39 -2.54 1.92
C ALA A 73 0.96 -2.01 1.81
N ILE A 74 0.69 -0.90 2.49
CA ILE A 74 -0.54 -0.13 2.30
C ILE A 74 -0.21 1.24 1.72
N LEU A 75 -0.73 1.53 0.54
CA LEU A 75 -0.62 2.82 -0.12
C LEU A 75 -1.78 3.73 0.28
N CYS A 76 -1.46 4.96 0.66
CA CYS A 76 -2.43 6.03 0.82
C CYS A 76 -2.43 6.91 -0.43
N VAL A 77 -3.58 7.01 -1.08
CA VAL A 77 -3.78 7.83 -2.28
C VAL A 77 -4.94 8.82 -2.08
N LEU A 78 -5.01 9.86 -2.89
CA LEU A 78 -6.18 10.73 -2.91
C LEU A 78 -7.36 9.99 -3.55
N LEU A 79 -8.58 10.21 -3.02
CA LEU A 79 -9.77 9.53 -3.51
C LEU A 79 -10.06 9.84 -4.99
N LYS A 80 -9.75 11.07 -5.43
CA LYS A 80 -9.88 11.49 -6.84
C LYS A 80 -8.97 10.71 -7.79
N ASP A 81 -7.85 10.20 -7.30
CA ASP A 81 -6.84 9.50 -8.12
C ASP A 81 -6.96 7.97 -7.99
N TYR A 82 -7.80 7.48 -7.07
CA TYR A 82 -7.94 6.07 -6.75
C TYR A 82 -8.33 5.21 -7.96
N SER A 83 -9.25 5.67 -8.82
CA SER A 83 -9.65 4.92 -10.01
C SER A 83 -8.46 4.66 -10.92
N ASN A 84 -7.66 5.70 -11.18
CA ASN A 84 -6.51 5.62 -12.09
C ASN A 84 -5.38 4.77 -11.50
N VAL A 85 -5.09 4.96 -10.21
CA VAL A 85 -4.11 4.12 -9.49
C VAL A 85 -4.55 2.66 -9.50
N ARG A 86 -5.84 2.39 -9.29
CA ARG A 86 -6.35 1.02 -9.32
C ARG A 86 -6.22 0.39 -10.70
N SER A 87 -6.60 1.10 -11.76
CA SER A 87 -6.44 0.64 -13.13
C SER A 87 -4.97 0.36 -13.48
N PHE A 88 -4.03 1.16 -12.96
CA PHE A 88 -2.60 0.88 -13.10
C PHE A 88 -2.20 -0.43 -12.41
N LEU A 89 -2.63 -0.64 -11.16
CA LEU A 89 -2.32 -1.85 -10.37
C LEU A 89 -2.99 -3.13 -10.90
N GLU A 90 -4.03 -3.00 -11.72
CA GLU A 90 -4.70 -4.12 -12.39
C GLU A 90 -4.13 -4.39 -13.80
N SER A 91 -3.22 -3.52 -14.30
CA SER A 91 -2.67 -3.67 -15.65
C SER A 91 -1.54 -4.71 -15.71
N GLU A 92 -1.65 -5.67 -16.63
CA GLU A 92 -0.69 -6.77 -16.81
C GLU A 92 0.72 -6.33 -17.24
N ASN A 93 0.88 -5.08 -17.70
CA ASN A 93 2.17 -4.55 -18.15
C ASN A 93 3.06 -4.06 -16.99
N GLU A 94 2.51 -3.93 -15.78
CA GLU A 94 3.19 -3.31 -14.63
C GLU A 94 3.04 -4.22 -13.41
N LEU A 95 3.37 -5.51 -13.57
CA LEU A 95 3.26 -6.60 -12.58
C LEU A 95 4.09 -6.39 -11.29
N GLN A 96 4.78 -5.26 -11.16
CA GLN A 96 5.55 -4.96 -9.96
C GLN A 96 4.67 -4.80 -8.71
N PHE A 97 3.38 -4.47 -8.85
CA PHE A 97 2.51 -4.33 -7.68
C PHE A 97 1.13 -4.93 -7.96
N ILE A 98 0.66 -5.80 -7.06
CA ILE A 98 -0.68 -6.39 -7.16
C ILE A 98 -1.56 -5.80 -6.07
N SER A 99 -2.70 -5.22 -6.45
CA SER A 99 -3.70 -4.72 -5.51
C SER A 99 -4.47 -5.88 -4.86
N ILE A 100 -4.37 -6.02 -3.53
CA ILE A 100 -5.08 -7.05 -2.76
C ILE A 100 -6.41 -6.54 -2.21
N SER A 101 -6.44 -5.31 -1.68
CA SER A 101 -7.61 -4.79 -0.96
C SER A 101 -7.65 -3.27 -1.00
N SER A 102 -8.84 -2.67 -0.87
CA SER A 102 -8.94 -1.22 -0.68
C SER A 102 -10.11 -0.80 0.20
N SER A 103 -9.97 0.33 0.88
CA SER A 103 -11.01 0.90 1.75
C SER A 103 -10.78 2.40 2.01
N GLY A 104 -11.83 3.09 2.46
CA GLY A 104 -11.70 4.44 3.02
C GLY A 104 -11.03 4.47 4.41
N LYS A 105 -10.85 3.31 5.05
CA LYS A 105 -10.28 3.18 6.39
C LYS A 105 -9.08 2.24 6.39
N LEU A 106 -7.92 2.73 6.83
CA LEU A 106 -6.68 1.94 6.99
C LEU A 106 -6.91 0.67 7.82
N ARG A 107 -7.71 0.77 8.90
CA ARG A 107 -8.06 -0.38 9.77
C ARG A 107 -8.68 -1.55 8.98
N LEU A 108 -9.59 -1.26 8.05
CA LEU A 108 -10.25 -2.30 7.25
C LEU A 108 -9.30 -2.95 6.24
N VAL A 109 -8.32 -2.20 5.72
CA VAL A 109 -7.30 -2.77 4.83
C VAL A 109 -6.40 -3.71 5.63
N ARG A 110 -5.95 -3.30 6.83
CA ARG A 110 -5.16 -4.16 7.72
C ARG A 110 -5.87 -5.46 8.07
N GLU A 111 -7.13 -5.38 8.51
CA GLU A 111 -7.96 -6.55 8.84
C GLU A 111 -8.05 -7.54 7.68
N ARG A 112 -8.24 -7.05 6.45
CA ARG A 112 -8.32 -7.89 5.24
C ARG A 112 -6.97 -8.44 4.77
N MET A 113 -5.87 -7.82 5.19
CA MET A 113 -4.50 -8.29 4.89
C MET A 113 -3.91 -9.12 6.03
N GLY A 114 -4.65 -9.38 7.11
CA GLY A 114 -4.12 -10.07 8.29
C GLY A 114 -3.00 -9.29 8.99
N LEU A 115 -2.94 -7.97 8.82
CA LEU A 115 -1.90 -7.12 9.41
C LEU A 115 -2.31 -6.65 10.80
N SER A 116 -1.40 -6.80 11.77
CA SER A 116 -1.58 -6.24 13.10
C SER A 116 -1.45 -4.72 13.08
N LYS A 117 -2.05 -4.05 14.07
CA LYS A 117 -1.87 -2.60 14.22
C LYS A 117 -0.44 -2.35 14.70
N PRO A 118 0.39 -1.57 13.98
CA PRO A 118 1.74 -1.26 14.44
C PRO A 118 1.69 -0.51 15.78
N PRO A 119 2.68 -0.72 16.66
CA PRO A 119 2.78 0.01 17.92
C PRO A 119 2.82 1.52 17.65
N ARG A 120 2.19 2.31 18.54
CA ARG A 120 2.26 3.76 18.43
C ARG A 120 3.73 4.17 18.65
N ARG A 121 4.34 4.78 17.62
CA ARG A 121 5.58 5.55 17.76
C ARG A 121 5.29 6.89 18.41
#